data_AF-A0A2D7ZI11-F1
#
_entry.id   AF-A0A2D7ZI11-F1
#
_cell.length_a   1.000
_cell.length_b   1.000
_cell.length_c   1.000
_cell.angle_alpha   90.00
_cell.angle_beta   90.00
_cell.angle_gamma   90.00
#
_symmetry.space_group_name_H-M   'P 1'
#
loop_
_entity.id
_entity.type
_entity.pdbx_description
1 polymer ?
#
loop_
_entity_poly.entity_id
_entity_poly.type
_entity_poly.pdbx_seq_one_letter_code
_entity_poly.pdbx_strand_id
1 'polypeptide(L)' 'MAISVHTNKSALVALQNLNRTNDELSGVQNRISTGLKIGNAKDNASVWSIAQGQ' A
#
# COMPACT_ATOMS: atom_id res chain seq x y z
N MET A 1 -10.93 -28.86 -13.81
CA MET A 1 -11.56 -29.29 -12.54
C MET A 1 -11.01 -28.44 -11.40
N ALA A 2 -11.59 -27.27 -11.16
CA ALA A 2 -11.04 -26.22 -10.30
C ALA A 2 -11.73 -26.16 -8.93
N ILE A 3 -11.77 -27.30 -8.22
CA ILE A 3 -12.12 -27.33 -6.80
C ILE A 3 -11.06 -28.18 -6.11
N SER A 4 -9.93 -27.55 -5.80
CA SER A 4 -9.04 -28.08 -4.77
C SER A 4 -9.60 -27.59 -3.43
N VAL A 5 -10.22 -28.50 -2.67
CA VAL A 5 -10.68 -28.25 -1.29
C VAL A 5 -9.50 -27.86 -0.39
N HIS A 6 -8.28 -28.28 -0.74
CA HIS A 6 -7.06 -27.98 0.00
C HIS A 6 -6.32 -26.71 -0.45
N THR A 7 -6.55 -26.21 -1.66
CA THR A 7 -5.84 -25.01 -2.18
C THR A 7 -6.74 -24.23 -3.12
N ASN A 8 -7.50 -23.30 -2.54
CA ASN A 8 -8.33 -22.39 -3.31
C ASN A 8 -7.48 -21.24 -3.88
N LYS A 9 -7.04 -21.38 -5.15
CA LYS A 9 -6.29 -20.33 -5.86
C LYS A 9 -7.05 -19.00 -5.93
N SER A 10 -8.37 -19.01 -6.07
CA SER A 10 -9.17 -17.78 -6.09
C SER A 10 -9.13 -17.07 -4.73
N ALA A 11 -9.14 -17.82 -3.62
CA ALA A 11 -8.97 -17.26 -2.28
C ALA A 11 -7.55 -16.73 -2.04
N LEU A 12 -6.52 -17.40 -2.58
CA LEU A 12 -5.13 -16.90 -2.52
C LEU A 12 -4.95 -15.59 -3.29
N VAL A 13 -5.56 -15.47 -4.48
CA VAL A 13 -5.55 -14.21 -5.25
C VAL A 13 -6.35 -13.13 -4.53
N ALA A 14 -7.50 -13.47 -3.94
CA ALA A 14 -8.27 -12.53 -3.13
C ALA A 14 -7.48 -12.07 -1.89
N LEU A 15 -6.75 -12.96 -1.21
CA LEU A 15 -5.85 -12.64 -0.10
C LEU A 15 -4.69 -11.74 -0.53
N GLN A 16 -4.09 -12.00 -1.70
CA GLN A 16 -3.06 -11.13 -2.26
C GLN A 16 -3.59 -9.72 -2.56
N ASN A 17 -4.80 -9.64 -3.12
CA ASN A 17 -5.46 -8.37 -3.37
C ASN A 17 -5.84 -7.67 -2.06
N LEU A 18 -6.34 -8.40 -1.07
CA LEU A 18 -6.68 -7.85 0.25
C LEU A 18 -5.44 -7.32 0.98
N ASN A 19 -4.33 -8.06 0.94
CA ASN A 19 -3.06 -7.59 1.51
C ASN A 19 -2.57 -6.32 0.80
N ARG A 20 -2.62 -6.29 -0.54
CA ARG A 20 -2.30 -5.08 -1.32
C ARG A 20 -3.19 -3.90 -0.93
N THR A 21 -4.50 -4.11 -0.80
CA THR A 21 -5.43 -3.05 -0.39
C THR A 21 -5.18 -2.60 1.05
N ASN A 22 -4.80 -3.50 1.96
CA ASN A 22 -4.41 -3.13 3.32
C ASN A 22 -3.13 -2.30 3.35
N ASP A 23 -2.14 -2.64 2.53
CA ASP A 23 -0.90 -1.87 2.41
C ASP A 23 -1.18 -0.46 1.85
N GLU A 24 -2.01 -0.37 0.81
CA GLU A 24 -2.46 0.90 0.26
C GLU A 24 -3.25 1.72 1.28
N LEU A 25 -4.15 1.09 2.02
CA LEU A 25 -4.93 1.73 3.08
C LEU A 25 -4.02 2.25 4.20
N SER A 26 -2.99 1.51 4.60
CA SER A 26 -2.00 1.95 5.58
C SER A 26 -1.23 3.18 5.09
N GLY A 27 -0.82 3.19 3.83
CA GLY A 27 -0.19 4.36 3.19
C GLY A 27 -1.12 5.58 3.17
N VAL A 28 -2.39 5.38 2.82
CA VAL A 28 -3.42 6.44 2.84
C VAL A 28 -3.69 6.93 4.25
N GLN A 29 -3.79 6.03 5.24
CA GLN A 29 -3.99 6.40 6.65
C GLN A 29 -2.81 7.22 7.19
N ASN A 30 -1.57 6.84 6.88
CA ASN A 30 -0.39 7.63 7.23
C ASN A 30 -0.42 9.03 6.59
N ARG A 31 -0.85 9.10 5.33
CA ARG A 31 -1.02 10.37 4.61
C ARG A 31 -2.13 11.26 5.19
N ILE A 32 -3.24 10.66 5.64
CA ILE A 32 -4.32 11.38 6.34
C ILE A 32 -3.82 11.89 7.70
N SER A 33 -3.14 11.03 8.47
CA SER A 33 -2.68 11.36 9.82
C SER A 33 -1.59 12.44 9.83
N THR A 34 -0.70 12.44 8.84
CA THR A 34 0.36 13.46 8.72
C THR A 34 -0.11 14.71 7.98
N GLY A 35 -1.22 14.64 7.26
CA GLY A 35 -1.69 15.70 6.34
C GLY A 35 -0.78 15.92 5.12
N LEU A 36 0.36 15.22 5.05
CA LEU A 36 1.37 15.35 4.01
C LEU A 36 1.21 14.20 3.03
N LYS A 37 1.14 14.53 1.72
CA LYS A 37 1.01 13.52 0.65
C LYS A 37 2.15 12.50 0.63
N ILE A 38 3.30 12.84 1.23
CA ILE A 38 4.54 12.07 1.21
C ILE A 38 5.14 12.14 2.62
N GLY A 39 5.05 11.02 3.36
CA GLY A 39 5.54 10.93 4.75
C GLY A 39 6.97 10.43 4.88
N ASN A 40 7.58 9.90 3.81
CA ASN A 40 8.91 9.31 3.83
C ASN A 40 9.74 9.74 2.61
N ALA A 41 10.99 10.12 2.83
CA ALA A 41 11.96 10.48 1.79
C ALA A 41 12.21 9.36 0.76
N LYS A 42 11.87 8.10 1.10
CA LYS A 42 12.01 6.95 0.21
C LYS A 42 10.94 6.85 -0.87
N ASP A 43 9.74 7.40 -0.65
CA ASP A 43 8.63 7.28 -1.60
C ASP A 43 8.75 8.30 -2.75
N ASN A 44 9.43 9.43 -2.50
CA ASN A 44 9.76 10.41 -3.53
C ASN A 44 10.87 11.36 -3.03
N ALA A 45 12.13 10.96 -3.16
CA ALA A 45 13.28 11.76 -2.74
C ALA A 45 13.28 13.18 -3.36
N SER A 46 12.76 13.30 -4.57
CA SER A 46 12.62 14.57 -5.29
C SER A 46 11.63 15.53 -4.63
N VAL A 47 10.48 15.03 -4.15
CA VAL A 47 9.46 15.90 -3.54
C VAL A 47 9.78 16.20 -2.08
N TRP A 48 10.41 15.27 -1.35
CA TRP A 48 10.89 15.54 0.01
C TRP A 48 11.97 16.63 0.04
N SER A 49 12.88 16.64 -0.94
CA SER A 49 13.90 17.69 -1.08
C SER A 49 13.31 19.06 -1.42
N ILE A 50 12.22 19.11 -2.21
CA ILE A 50 11.49 20.35 -2.50
C ILE A 50 10.74 20.85 -1.26
N ALA A 51 10.13 19.95 -0.48
CA ALA A 51 9.39 20.31 0.73
C ALA A 51 10.28 20.77 1.90
N GLN A 52 11.54 20.32 1.94
CA GLN A 52 12.53 20.74 2.95
C GLN A 52 13.39 21.94 2.50
N GLY A 53 13.40 22.24 1.20
CA GLY A 53 14.17 23.34 0.59
C GLY A 53 13.41 24.67 0.45
N GLN A 54 12.20 24.80 1.02
CA GLN A 54 11.46 26.06 1.16
C GLN A 54 11.32 26.45 2.63
#